data_AF-A0A930U8G2-F1
#
_entry.id   AF-A0A930U8G2-F1
#
_cell.length_a   1.000
_cell.length_b   1.000
_cell.length_c   1.000
_cell.angle_alpha   90.00
_cell.angle_beta   90.00
_cell.angle_gamma   90.00
#
_symmetry.space_group_name_H-M   'P 1'
#
loop_
_entity.id
_entity.type
_entity.pdbx_description
1 polymer ?
#
loop_
_entity_poly.entity_id
_entity_poly.type
_entity_poly.pdbx_seq_one_letter_code
_entity_poly.pdbx_strand_id
1 'polypeptide(L)'
;MLRVDTLNAQQFRHRFGAAVRVGVGGLWGGFGWLWTQRQGALEFYISRSTGLVLLERPAGRSLLITPDRPAEFVAIFADTGSGSPSPGEN
;
A
#
# COMPACT_ATOMS: atom_id res chain seq x y z
N MET A 1 11.87 1.94 8.78
CA MET A 1 11.96 2.23 7.33
C MET A 1 10.60 1.94 6.70
N LEU A 2 10.13 2.79 5.79
CA LEU A 2 8.91 2.56 5.02
C LEU A 2 9.18 1.46 3.98
N ARG A 3 8.37 0.41 3.94
CA ARG A 3 8.44 -0.62 2.90
C ARG A 3 7.21 -0.52 2.01
N VAL A 4 7.42 -0.58 0.70
CA VAL A 4 6.34 -0.39 -0.29
C VAL A 4 6.39 -1.56 -1.27
N ASP A 5 5.29 -2.29 -1.36
CA ASP A 5 5.19 -3.47 -2.23
C ASP A 5 3.84 -3.51 -2.96
N THR A 6 3.82 -4.06 -4.17
CA THR A 6 2.57 -4.38 -4.85
C THR A 6 1.92 -5.61 -4.20
N LEU A 7 0.59 -5.62 -4.22
CA LEU A 7 -0.20 -6.69 -3.64
C LEU A 7 -1.36 -7.04 -4.57
N ASN A 8 -1.57 -8.33 -4.81
CA ASN A 8 -2.78 -8.82 -5.46
C ASN A 8 -3.74 -9.45 -4.43
N ALA A 9 -4.95 -9.81 -4.87
CA ALA A 9 -5.97 -10.38 -4.00
C ALA A 9 -5.54 -11.69 -3.32
N GLN A 10 -4.80 -12.56 -4.03
CA GLN A 10 -4.32 -13.82 -3.47
C GLN A 10 -3.26 -13.58 -2.39
N GLN A 11 -2.29 -12.71 -2.66
CA GLN A 11 -1.27 -12.30 -1.70
C GLN A 11 -1.88 -11.60 -0.49
N PHE A 12 -2.89 -10.75 -0.70
CA PHE A 12 -3.64 -10.12 0.39
C PHE A 12 -4.29 -11.17 1.28
N ARG A 13 -5.06 -12.10 0.70
CA ARG A 13 -5.72 -13.17 1.48
C ARG A 13 -4.72 -14.06 2.21
N HIS A 14 -3.61 -14.41 1.57
CA HIS A 14 -2.56 -15.20 2.21
C HIS A 14 -1.94 -14.46 3.41
N ARG A 15 -1.63 -13.18 3.25
CA ARG A 15 -0.96 -12.36 4.27
C ARG A 15 -1.89 -11.93 5.41
N PHE A 16 -3.08 -11.47 5.09
CA PHE A 16 -3.99 -10.80 6.03
C PHE A 16 -5.20 -11.66 6.47
N GLY A 17 -5.51 -12.72 5.72
CA GLY A 17 -6.71 -13.52 5.92
C GLY A 17 -7.97 -12.81 5.41
N ALA A 18 -9.11 -13.11 6.04
CA ALA A 18 -10.33 -12.32 5.83
C ALA A 18 -10.16 -10.91 6.43
N ALA A 19 -10.91 -9.94 5.89
CA ALA A 19 -10.91 -8.58 6.39
C ALA A 19 -12.31 -7.98 6.40
N VAL A 20 -12.63 -7.21 7.43
CA VAL A 20 -13.85 -6.42 7.53
C VAL A 20 -13.52 -4.96 7.21
N ARG A 21 -14.27 -4.37 6.29
CA ARG A 21 -14.14 -2.96 5.92
C ARG A 21 -15.00 -2.09 6.82
N VAL A 22 -14.41 -1.07 7.42
CA VAL A 22 -15.08 -0.01 8.17
C VAL A 22 -14.66 1.33 7.58
N GLY A 23 -15.60 2.08 7.01
CA GLY A 23 -15.28 3.38 6.40
C GLY A 23 -16.35 3.87 5.44
N VAL A 24 -16.03 4.95 4.73
CA VAL A 24 -16.92 5.57 3.75
C VAL A 24 -16.60 5.03 2.36
N GLY A 25 -17.62 4.93 1.51
CA GLY A 25 -17.50 4.51 0.12
C GLY A 25 -18.46 5.27 -0.78
N GLY A 26 -18.06 5.47 -2.03
CA GLY A 26 -18.87 6.06 -3.09
C GLY A 26 -18.39 5.60 -4.46
N LEU A 27 -18.88 6.25 -5.51
CA LEU A 27 -18.55 5.94 -6.91
C LEU A 27 -17.04 6.01 -7.22
N TRP A 28 -16.29 6.82 -6.47
CA TRP A 28 -14.85 7.06 -6.68
C TRP A 28 -13.95 6.20 -5.78
N GLY A 29 -14.51 5.18 -5.14
CA GLY A 29 -13.79 4.31 -4.22
C GLY A 29 -14.19 4.50 -2.78
N GLY A 30 -13.27 4.21 -1.88
CA GLY A 30 -13.50 4.37 -0.46
C GLY A 30 -12.24 4.48 0.37
N PHE A 31 -12.46 4.91 1.61
CA PHE A 31 -11.41 5.12 2.57
C PHE A 31 -11.87 4.68 3.97
N GLY A 32 -10.92 4.29 4.80
CA GLY A 32 -11.19 3.88 6.18
C GLY A 32 -10.21 2.82 6.65
N TRP A 33 -10.71 1.87 7.43
CA TRP A 33 -9.94 0.78 8.01
C TRP A 33 -10.38 -0.59 7.45
N LEU A 34 -9.40 -1.47 7.29
CA LEU A 34 -9.61 -2.90 7.10
C LEU A 34 -9.13 -3.60 8.37
N TRP A 35 -10.08 -4.17 9.11
CA TRP A 35 -9.76 -5.04 10.23
C TRP A 35 -9.43 -6.44 9.68
N THR A 36 -8.15 -6.79 9.67
CA THR A 36 -7.68 -8.08 9.14
C THR A 36 -7.59 -9.13 10.22
N GLN A 37 -7.84 -10.37 9.85
CA GLN A 37 -7.78 -11.51 10.77
C GLN A 37 -6.37 -11.74 11.33
N ARG A 38 -5.32 -11.51 10.52
CA ARG A 38 -3.94 -11.91 10.87
C ARG A 38 -3.02 -10.80 11.35
N GLN A 39 -3.21 -9.55 10.88
CA GLN A 39 -2.27 -8.45 11.15
C GLN A 39 -2.95 -7.21 11.76
N GLY A 40 -4.19 -7.35 12.24
CA GLY A 40 -4.94 -6.26 12.85
C GLY A 40 -5.45 -5.23 11.85
N ALA A 41 -5.60 -3.98 12.30
CA ALA A 41 -6.16 -2.90 11.49
C ALA A 41 -5.13 -2.26 10.55
N LEU A 42 -5.48 -2.12 9.28
CA LEU A 42 -4.77 -1.30 8.31
C LEU A 42 -5.66 -0.19 7.77
N GLU A 43 -5.07 0.92 7.35
CA GLU A 43 -5.78 2.00 6.66
C GLU A 43 -5.88 1.65 5.17
N PHE A 44 -6.94 2.10 4.51
CA PHE A 44 -7.06 1.96 3.06
C PHE A 44 -7.60 3.23 2.40
N TYR A 45 -7.16 3.45 1.16
CA TYR A 45 -7.74 4.38 0.20
C TYR A 45 -7.75 3.70 -1.17
N ILE A 46 -8.89 3.12 -1.54
CA ILE A 46 -8.99 2.21 -2.68
C ILE A 46 -10.06 2.74 -3.64
N SER A 47 -9.66 3.03 -4.86
CA SER A 47 -10.53 3.41 -5.98
C SER A 47 -10.72 2.29 -7.01
N ARG A 48 -9.87 1.26 -6.98
CA ARG A 48 -9.88 0.13 -7.94
C ARG A 48 -9.67 -1.22 -7.23
N SER A 49 -10.10 -2.33 -7.82
CA SER A 49 -9.88 -3.67 -7.22
C SER A 49 -8.50 -4.27 -7.53
N THR A 50 -7.77 -3.68 -8.47
CA THR A 50 -6.46 -4.14 -8.95
C THR A 50 -5.38 -3.08 -8.75
N GLY A 51 -4.12 -3.49 -8.76
CA GLY A 51 -2.99 -2.57 -8.60
C GLY A 51 -2.86 -2.04 -7.17
N LEU A 52 -3.16 -2.88 -6.18
CA LEU A 52 -3.01 -2.49 -4.78
C LEU A 52 -1.52 -2.35 -4.45
N VAL A 53 -1.21 -1.34 -3.67
CA VAL A 53 0.12 -1.08 -3.13
C VAL A 53 -0.01 -0.96 -1.62
N LEU A 54 0.78 -1.76 -0.91
CA LEU A 54 0.86 -1.75 0.53
C LEU A 54 2.07 -0.93 0.97
N LEU A 55 1.81 0.05 1.83
CA LEU A 55 2.82 0.86 2.51
C LEU A 55 2.90 0.41 3.95
N GLU A 56 3.96 -0.32 4.28
CA GLU A 56 4.28 -0.75 5.64
C GLU A 56 5.06 0.36 6.34
N ARG A 57 4.34 1.13 7.17
CA ARG A 57 4.92 2.23 7.93
C ARG A 57 5.60 1.69 9.18
N PRO A 58 6.80 2.21 9.56
CA PRO A 58 7.49 1.79 10.77
C PRO A 58 6.77 2.22 12.06
N ALA A 59 5.93 3.25 11.96
CA ALA A 59 5.06 3.71 13.04
C ALA A 59 3.65 3.93 12.50
N GLY A 60 2.65 3.55 13.28
CA GLY A 60 1.23 3.59 12.88
C GLY A 60 0.79 2.35 12.09
N ARG A 61 -0.41 2.43 11.50
CA ARG A 61 -1.00 1.31 10.75
C ARG A 61 -0.33 1.15 9.38
N SER A 62 -0.38 -0.01 8.73
CA SER A 62 -0.02 -0.05 7.30
C SER A 62 -1.12 0.62 6.47
N LEU A 63 -0.79 1.10 5.28
CA LEU A 63 -1.73 1.79 4.38
C LEU A 63 -1.82 1.04 3.05
N LEU A 64 -3.04 0.70 2.61
CA LEU A 64 -3.31 0.03 1.35
C LEU A 64 -3.97 1.00 0.36
N ILE A 65 -3.33 1.26 -0.78
CA ILE A 65 -3.81 2.22 -1.78
C ILE A 65 -3.86 1.64 -3.18
N THR A 66 -4.53 2.35 -4.10
CA THR A 66 -4.49 2.07 -5.55
C THR A 66 -4.00 3.28 -6.33
N PRO A 67 -2.67 3.44 -6.50
CA PRO A 67 -2.09 4.52 -7.31
C PRO A 67 -2.44 4.35 -8.79
N ASP A 68 -2.39 5.43 -9.57
CA ASP A 68 -2.61 5.38 -11.02
C ASP A 68 -1.59 4.52 -11.76
N ARG A 69 -0.33 4.56 -11.33
CA ARG A 69 0.77 3.79 -11.91
C ARG A 69 1.48 2.98 -10.82
N PRO A 70 0.96 1.81 -10.42
CA PRO A 70 1.43 1.06 -9.25
C PRO A 70 2.92 0.67 -9.33
N ALA A 71 3.39 0.21 -10.49
CA ALA A 71 4.77 -0.22 -10.66
C ALA A 71 5.76 0.96 -10.50
N GLU A 72 5.47 2.09 -11.16
CA GLU A 72 6.28 3.30 -11.04
C GLU A 72 6.26 3.87 -9.62
N PHE A 73 5.09 3.82 -8.96
CA PHE A 73 4.97 4.23 -7.58
C PHE A 73 5.94 3.43 -6.69
N VAL A 74 5.97 2.10 -6.79
CA VAL A 74 6.89 1.26 -6.01
C VAL A 74 8.36 1.55 -6.36
N ALA A 75 8.69 1.74 -7.64
CA ALA A 75 10.06 2.00 -8.09
C ALA A 75 10.67 3.25 -7.42
N ILE A 76 9.90 4.34 -7.29
CA ILE A 76 10.34 5.57 -6.61
C ILE A 76 10.77 5.31 -5.16
N PHE A 77 10.08 4.43 -4.44
CA PHE A 77 10.41 4.11 -3.05
C PHE A 77 11.57 3.11 -2.93
N ALA A 78 11.80 2.27 -3.95
CA ALA A 78 12.98 1.42 -4.01
C ALA A 78 14.25 2.27 -4.17
N ASP A 79 14.22 3.25 -5.08
CA ASP A 79 15.35 4.14 -5.35
C ASP A 79 15.65 5.07 -4.16
N THR A 80 14.64 5.43 -3.37
CA THR A 80 14.84 6.26 -2.17
C THR A 80 15.51 5.49 -1.02
N GLY A 81 15.48 4.14 -1.05
CA GLY A 81 16.13 3.29 -0.05
C GLY A 81 17.61 2.99 -0.34
N SER A 82 18.03 3.16 -1.60
CA SER A 82 19.43 3.14 -2.04
C SER A 82 19.91 4.57 -2.15
N GLY A 83 20.80 5.04 -1.25
CA GLY A 83 21.35 6.39 -1.33
C GLY A 83 21.75 6.76 -2.76
N SER A 84 21.03 7.72 -3.35
CA SER A 84 21.29 8.18 -4.72
C SER A 84 22.71 8.77 -4.81
N PRO A 85 23.50 8.46 -5.87
CA PRO A 85 24.75 9.16 -6.11
C PRO A 85 24.45 10.61 -6.52
N SER A 86 25.19 11.56 -5.92
CA SER A 86 25.13 12.98 -6.25
C SER A 86 25.26 13.22 -7.75
N PRO A 87 24.39 14.06 -8.36
CA PRO A 87 24.59 14.50 -9.73
C PRO A 87 25.66 15.59 -9.72
N GLY A 88 26.89 15.21 -10.03
CA GLY A 88 27.98 16.17 -10.14
C GLY A 88 29.35 15.54 -10.33
N GLU A 89 29.58 14.86 -11.46
CA GLU A 89 30.91 14.69 -12.06
C GLU A 89 30.80 14.71 -13.60
N ASN A 90 30.82 15.94 -14.15
CA ASN A 90 31.73 16.38 -15.23
C ASN A 90 31.45 17.84 -15.58
#